data_AF-A0A7K4H4J2-F1
#
_entry.id   AF-A0A7K4H4J2-F1
#
_cell.length_a   1.000
_cell.length_b   1.000
_cell.length_c   1.000
_cell.angle_alpha   90.00
_cell.angle_beta   90.00
_cell.angle_gamma   90.00
#
_symmetry.space_group_name_H-M   'P 1'
#
loop_
_entity.id
_entity.type
_entity.pdbx_description
1 polymer ?
#
loop_
_entity_poly.entity_id
_entity_poly.type
_entity_poly.pdbx_seq_one_letter_code
_entity_poly.pdbx_strand_id
1 'polypeptide(L)'
;MPSGNRSLLDYTYGGIFINTNGSFIIRNCKISQVSIGIHLSISIPPRVYQYRIINVEITNCSIGIYSRWSHVTVNISNCYISNCQWVSITATIDIKSHLDYGGIGIWVRSDEGSVIEDCRIKDCSIGMQTELVEFIHNNELINCGIVPGMIISDYDSSNTVNGKPIGLFWGVDNMVFTQVNASQYGQLLFVACANLTLSNIHITKPCSIGIQLYSLSLF
;
A
#
# COMPACT_ATOMS: atom_id res chain seq x y z
N MET A 1 -25.80 -1.15 -15.31
CA MET A 1 -24.88 -0.80 -14.21
C MET A 1 -24.90 0.71 -14.09
N PRO A 2 -25.29 1.31 -12.95
CA PRO A 2 -25.26 2.76 -12.84
C PRO A 2 -23.80 3.22 -13.00
N SER A 3 -23.57 4.14 -13.93
CA SER A 3 -22.31 4.85 -14.10
C SER A 3 -22.04 5.65 -12.82
N GLY A 4 -21.32 5.04 -11.87
CA GLY A 4 -20.96 5.68 -10.62
C GLY A 4 -20.19 6.96 -10.91
N ASN A 5 -20.69 8.08 -10.41
CA ASN A 5 -19.95 9.33 -10.31
C ASN A 5 -18.56 9.02 -9.75
N ARG A 6 -17.53 9.04 -10.60
CA ARG A 6 -16.15 9.03 -10.15
C ARG A 6 -15.91 10.36 -9.46
N SER A 7 -16.06 10.39 -8.14
CA SER A 7 -15.70 11.52 -7.30
C SER A 7 -14.22 11.83 -7.52
N LEU A 8 -13.90 13.07 -7.83
CA LEU A 8 -12.53 13.54 -8.07
C LEU A 8 -11.75 13.51 -6.74
N LEU A 9 -10.48 13.10 -6.77
CA LEU A 9 -9.62 13.20 -5.59
C LEU A 9 -9.19 14.67 -5.41
N ASP A 10 -9.64 15.28 -4.33
CA ASP A 10 -9.27 16.65 -3.99
C ASP A 10 -8.20 16.66 -2.89
N TYR A 11 -6.94 16.87 -3.26
CA TYR A 11 -5.79 16.93 -2.35
C TYR A 11 -5.88 18.06 -1.30
N THR A 12 -6.85 18.97 -1.44
CA THR A 12 -7.09 20.06 -0.49
C THR A 12 -7.74 19.55 0.81
N TYR A 13 -8.37 18.38 0.80
CA TYR A 13 -9.07 17.81 1.95
C TYR A 13 -8.30 16.64 2.58
N GLY A 14 -7.29 16.99 3.38
CA GLY A 14 -6.61 16.08 4.29
C GLY A 14 -7.24 16.06 5.68
N GLY A 15 -7.43 14.89 6.29
CA GLY A 15 -7.83 14.79 7.69
C GLY A 15 -6.73 15.31 8.63
N ILE A 16 -5.51 14.84 8.43
CA ILE A 16 -4.30 15.37 9.05
C ILE A 16 -3.27 15.64 7.95
N PHE A 17 -2.86 16.90 7.80
CA PHE A 17 -1.85 17.33 6.85
C PHE A 17 -0.60 17.80 7.61
N ILE A 18 0.53 17.12 7.39
CA ILE A 18 1.81 17.47 8.01
C ILE A 18 2.75 17.99 6.93
N ASN A 19 3.02 19.29 7.00
CA ASN A 19 4.03 19.97 6.19
C ASN A 19 4.87 20.88 7.09
N THR A 20 5.54 20.27 8.06
CA THR A 20 6.40 20.96 9.02
C THR A 20 7.53 20.02 9.45
N ASN A 21 8.63 20.61 9.90
CA ASN A 21 9.77 19.89 10.44
C ASN A 21 9.46 19.31 11.82
N GLY A 22 9.99 18.11 12.10
CA GLY A 22 9.93 17.45 13.40
C GLY A 22 9.47 16.00 13.32
N SER A 23 9.65 15.28 14.42
CA SER A 23 9.09 13.95 14.63
C SER A 23 7.71 14.06 15.26
N PHE A 24 6.72 13.33 14.74
CA PHE A 24 5.33 13.45 15.17
C PHE A 24 4.74 12.09 15.50
N ILE A 25 3.83 12.09 16.49
CA ILE A 25 3.05 10.91 16.87
C ILE A 25 1.59 11.23 16.63
N ILE A 26 0.96 10.49 15.71
CA ILE A 26 -0.49 10.49 15.49
C ILE A 26 -1.02 9.20 16.13
N ARG A 27 -1.91 9.33 17.11
CA ARG A 27 -2.44 8.14 17.79
C ARG A 27 -3.87 8.29 18.26
N ASN A 28 -4.61 7.19 18.29
CA ASN A 28 -5.98 7.13 18.79
C ASN A 28 -6.92 8.10 18.06
N CYS A 29 -6.72 8.27 16.76
CA CYS A 29 -7.52 9.16 15.92
C CYS A 29 -8.50 8.36 15.07
N LYS A 30 -9.66 8.96 14.78
CA LYS A 30 -10.62 8.46 13.79
C LYS A 30 -10.79 9.50 12.71
N ILE A 31 -10.55 9.12 11.46
CA ILE A 31 -10.61 9.98 10.29
C ILE A 31 -11.55 9.34 9.27
N SER A 32 -12.46 10.11 8.70
CA SER A 32 -13.40 9.56 7.72
C SER A 32 -13.91 10.59 6.74
N GLN A 33 -14.29 10.14 5.54
CA GLN A 33 -14.97 10.96 4.53
C GLN A 33 -14.14 12.18 4.08
N VAL A 34 -12.83 12.00 3.98
CA VAL A 34 -11.88 12.99 3.44
C VAL A 34 -11.15 12.39 2.25
N SER A 35 -10.54 13.20 1.39
CA SER A 35 -9.77 12.69 0.26
C SER A 35 -8.57 11.88 0.73
N ILE A 36 -7.81 12.43 1.69
CA ILE A 36 -6.64 11.76 2.27
C ILE A 36 -6.78 11.75 3.78
N GLY A 37 -6.70 10.58 4.40
CA GLY A 37 -6.77 10.48 5.87
C GLY A 37 -5.60 11.21 6.52
N ILE A 38 -4.38 10.74 6.26
CA ILE A 38 -3.12 11.35 6.74
C ILE A 38 -2.21 11.61 5.55
N HIS A 39 -1.75 12.85 5.39
CA HIS A 39 -0.81 13.26 4.35
C HIS A 39 0.48 13.80 4.98
N LEU A 40 1.58 13.08 4.76
CA LEU A 40 2.94 13.49 5.14
C LEU A 40 3.61 14.17 3.94
N SER A 41 3.56 15.50 3.90
CA SER A 41 4.05 16.34 2.80
C SER A 41 5.30 17.12 3.21
N ILE A 42 6.44 16.46 3.37
CA ILE A 42 7.68 17.10 3.85
C ILE A 42 8.79 16.93 2.82
N SER A 43 9.24 18.03 2.24
CA SER A 43 10.23 18.03 1.15
C SER A 43 11.64 18.43 1.58
N ILE A 44 11.95 18.46 2.88
CA ILE A 44 13.20 19.05 3.40
C ILE A 44 14.16 17.96 3.90
N PRO A 45 15.14 17.54 3.07
CA PRO A 45 16.31 16.80 3.53
C PRO A 45 17.31 17.72 4.29
N PRO A 46 18.25 17.22 5.13
CA PRO A 46 18.56 15.83 5.47
C PRO A 46 18.52 15.61 7.00
N ARG A 47 17.34 15.77 7.62
CA ARG A 47 17.15 15.42 9.04
C ARG A 47 16.29 14.16 9.13
N VAL A 48 16.72 13.21 9.94
CA VAL A 48 15.96 11.98 10.22
C VAL A 48 14.76 12.35 11.07
N TYR A 49 13.62 12.57 10.41
CA TYR A 49 12.33 12.73 11.10
C TYR A 49 11.64 11.38 11.20
N GLN A 50 11.06 11.12 12.37
CA GLN A 50 10.33 9.89 12.64
C GLN A 50 8.84 10.20 12.81
N TYR A 51 8.01 9.52 12.03
CA TYR A 51 6.55 9.58 12.13
C TYR A 51 6.05 8.28 12.71
N ARG A 52 5.24 8.37 13.76
CA ARG A 52 4.57 7.22 14.37
C ARG A 52 3.07 7.38 14.23
N ILE A 53 2.43 6.47 13.49
CA ILE A 53 0.99 6.44 13.27
C ILE A 53 0.46 5.18 13.93
N ILE A 54 -0.22 5.32 15.08
CA ILE A 54 -0.50 4.19 15.96
C ILE A 54 -1.99 4.18 16.34
N ASN A 55 -2.68 3.05 16.20
CA ASN A 55 -4.08 2.94 16.62
C ASN A 55 -4.96 4.03 15.98
N VAL A 56 -4.87 4.16 14.66
CA VAL A 56 -5.68 5.11 13.88
C VAL A 56 -6.71 4.34 13.06
N GLU A 57 -7.95 4.80 13.10
CA GLU A 57 -9.03 4.35 12.21
C GLU A 57 -9.20 5.34 11.06
N ILE A 58 -9.09 4.88 9.81
CA ILE A 58 -9.32 5.69 8.61
C ILE A 58 -10.36 5.00 7.71
N THR A 59 -11.48 5.66 7.41
CA THR A 59 -12.56 5.03 6.64
C THR A 59 -13.12 5.92 5.55
N ASN A 60 -13.57 5.33 4.44
CA ASN A 60 -14.25 6.05 3.36
C ASN A 60 -13.44 7.24 2.82
N CYS A 61 -12.13 7.05 2.69
CA CYS A 61 -11.21 8.06 2.12
C CYS A 61 -10.78 7.65 0.72
N SER A 62 -10.26 8.55 -0.10
CA SER A 62 -9.64 8.13 -1.36
C SER A 62 -8.28 7.48 -1.12
N ILE A 63 -7.47 8.05 -0.22
CA ILE A 63 -6.23 7.45 0.28
C ILE A 63 -6.26 7.45 1.80
N GLY A 64 -5.88 6.35 2.45
CA GLY A 64 -5.83 6.30 3.91
C GLY A 64 -4.65 7.07 4.47
N ILE A 65 -3.43 6.55 4.25
CA ILE A 65 -2.16 7.18 4.65
C ILE A 65 -1.31 7.40 3.42
N TYR A 66 -0.77 8.61 3.28
CA TYR A 66 0.06 8.99 2.14
C TYR A 66 1.38 9.63 2.59
N SER A 67 2.50 9.05 2.17
CA SER A 67 3.85 9.61 2.26
C SER A 67 4.65 9.28 1.00
N ARG A 68 5.37 10.26 0.44
CA ARG A 68 6.14 10.08 -0.80
C ARG A 68 7.64 10.29 -0.65
N TRP A 69 8.12 10.46 0.57
CA TRP A 69 9.43 11.03 0.84
C TRP A 69 10.38 9.98 1.39
N SER A 70 11.42 9.66 0.62
CA SER A 70 12.38 8.60 0.95
C SER A 70 13.38 8.93 2.07
N HIS A 71 13.21 10.05 2.76
CA HIS A 71 14.14 10.54 3.80
C HIS A 71 13.45 10.69 5.16
N VAL A 72 12.26 10.10 5.31
CA VAL A 72 11.53 10.07 6.58
C VAL A 72 11.28 8.62 6.98
N THR A 73 11.50 8.32 8.26
CA THR A 73 11.14 7.03 8.83
C THR A 73 9.66 7.07 9.21
N VAL A 74 8.86 6.15 8.67
CA VAL A 74 7.42 6.09 8.94
C VAL A 74 7.08 4.74 9.56
N ASN A 75 6.65 4.77 10.83
CA ASN A 75 6.23 3.59 11.57
C ASN A 75 4.71 3.62 11.74
N ILE A 76 4.03 2.67 11.10
CA ILE A 76 2.56 2.54 11.12
C ILE A 76 2.21 1.25 11.84
N SER A 77 1.46 1.33 12.93
CA SER A 77 1.08 0.14 13.68
C SER A 77 -0.34 0.15 14.22
N ASN A 78 -0.94 -1.03 14.30
CA ASN A 78 -2.28 -1.24 14.86
C ASN A 78 -3.36 -0.33 14.23
N CYS A 79 -3.27 -0.05 12.93
CA CYS A 79 -4.22 0.83 12.24
C CYS A 79 -5.32 0.04 11.54
N TYR A 80 -6.53 0.58 11.53
CA TYR A 80 -7.65 0.04 10.77
C TYR A 80 -8.00 1.00 9.62
N ILE A 81 -7.82 0.54 8.38
CA ILE A 81 -8.05 1.36 7.20
C ILE A 81 -9.08 0.65 6.31
N SER A 82 -10.15 1.32 5.93
CA SER A 82 -11.16 0.68 5.10
C SER A 82 -11.87 1.55 4.09
N ASN A 83 -12.38 0.88 3.06
CA ASN A 83 -13.18 1.46 1.99
C ASN A 83 -12.47 2.60 1.25
N CYS A 84 -11.19 2.42 0.93
CA CYS A 84 -10.46 3.34 0.06
C CYS A 84 -10.72 2.99 -1.40
N GLN A 85 -11.60 3.75 -2.06
CA GLN A 85 -12.07 3.44 -3.41
C GLN A 85 -11.32 4.18 -4.50
N TRP A 86 -11.15 3.52 -5.66
CA TRP A 86 -10.48 4.08 -6.82
C TRP A 86 -11.20 5.36 -7.28
N VAL A 87 -10.45 6.44 -7.31
CA VAL A 87 -10.87 7.73 -7.89
C VAL A 87 -9.81 8.20 -8.88
N SER A 88 -10.25 8.79 -9.99
CA SER A 88 -9.37 9.39 -11.01
C SER A 88 -8.96 10.78 -10.55
N ILE A 89 -7.69 11.13 -10.73
CA ILE A 89 -7.14 12.43 -10.33
C ILE A 89 -7.06 13.33 -11.57
N THR A 90 -7.56 14.56 -11.48
CA THR A 90 -7.25 15.66 -12.41
C THR A 90 -6.89 16.87 -11.58
N ALA A 91 -5.71 16.85 -10.95
CA ALA A 91 -5.25 17.98 -10.16
C ALA A 91 -4.74 19.11 -11.09
N THR A 92 -5.19 20.34 -10.85
CA THR A 92 -4.66 21.59 -11.43
C THR A 92 -3.38 22.08 -10.74
N ILE A 93 -2.97 21.43 -9.65
CA ILE A 93 -1.69 21.66 -8.99
C ILE A 93 -0.64 20.90 -9.80
N ASP A 94 0.40 21.60 -10.27
CA ASP A 94 1.54 21.04 -11.00
C ASP A 94 2.37 20.12 -10.09
N ILE A 95 1.81 18.95 -9.78
CA ILE A 95 2.47 17.85 -9.09
C ILE A 95 3.05 16.94 -10.17
N LYS A 96 4.01 17.47 -10.93
CA LYS A 96 4.63 16.97 -12.17
C LYS A 96 5.24 15.55 -12.14
N SER A 97 4.97 14.73 -11.13
CA SER A 97 5.63 13.45 -10.89
C SER A 97 4.78 12.41 -10.13
N HIS A 98 3.43 12.48 -10.15
CA HIS A 98 2.59 11.69 -9.23
C HIS A 98 1.65 10.68 -9.90
N LEU A 99 1.40 9.58 -9.18
CA LEU A 99 0.42 8.54 -9.53
C LEU A 99 -0.99 9.14 -9.59
N ASP A 100 -1.64 9.02 -10.75
CA ASP A 100 -2.98 9.54 -11.05
C ASP A 100 -4.13 8.75 -10.38
N TYR A 101 -3.87 8.05 -9.26
CA TYR A 101 -4.75 7.01 -8.74
C TYR A 101 -5.01 7.14 -7.24
N GLY A 102 -6.28 7.29 -6.85
CA GLY A 102 -6.74 7.01 -5.49
C GLY A 102 -7.14 5.54 -5.30
N GLY A 103 -7.71 5.22 -4.15
CA GLY A 103 -8.17 3.87 -3.78
C GLY A 103 -7.14 3.06 -2.99
N ILE A 104 -6.18 3.73 -2.37
CA ILE A 104 -5.08 3.08 -1.67
C ILE A 104 -5.26 3.21 -0.16
N GLY A 105 -5.17 2.10 0.58
CA GLY A 105 -5.21 2.13 2.04
C GLY A 105 -3.98 2.84 2.62
N ILE A 106 -2.79 2.26 2.39
CA ILE A 106 -1.51 2.83 2.79
C ILE A 106 -0.64 3.00 1.54
N TRP A 107 -0.20 4.22 1.26
CA TRP A 107 0.82 4.48 0.26
C TRP A 107 2.00 5.21 0.89
N VAL A 108 3.11 4.51 1.05
CA VAL A 108 4.31 5.04 1.70
C VAL A 108 5.54 4.77 0.84
N ARG A 109 6.25 5.85 0.51
CA ARG A 109 7.68 5.83 0.18
C ARG A 109 8.44 6.47 1.33
N SER A 110 9.36 5.74 1.95
CA SER A 110 10.04 6.14 3.18
C SER A 110 11.55 5.87 3.14
N ASP A 111 12.26 6.15 4.23
CA ASP A 111 13.66 5.74 4.42
C ASP A 111 13.76 4.31 4.98
N GLU A 112 14.95 3.72 4.89
CA GLU A 112 15.32 2.50 5.61
C GLU A 112 15.03 2.70 7.13
N GLY A 113 14.63 1.64 7.84
CA GLY A 113 14.15 1.74 9.23
C GLY A 113 12.64 1.87 9.40
N SER A 114 11.87 2.05 8.31
CA SER A 114 10.41 2.19 8.39
C SER A 114 9.71 0.85 8.57
N VAL A 115 8.64 0.84 9.37
CA VAL A 115 7.90 -0.38 9.75
C VAL A 115 6.40 -0.21 9.53
N ILE A 116 5.75 -1.21 8.94
CA ILE A 116 4.28 -1.30 8.86
C ILE A 116 3.83 -2.63 9.44
N GLU A 117 3.18 -2.59 10.60
CA GLU A 117 2.84 -3.78 11.37
C GLU A 117 1.42 -3.79 11.93
N ASP A 118 0.87 -4.98 12.15
CA ASP A 118 -0.40 -5.20 12.87
C ASP A 118 -1.57 -4.37 12.31
N CYS A 119 -1.56 -4.00 11.03
CA CYS A 119 -2.61 -3.21 10.43
C CYS A 119 -3.67 -4.11 9.78
N ARG A 120 -4.91 -3.64 9.82
CA ARG A 120 -6.04 -4.28 9.13
C ARG A 120 -6.57 -3.35 8.06
N ILE A 121 -6.43 -3.76 6.80
CA ILE A 121 -6.78 -2.96 5.63
C ILE A 121 -7.88 -3.67 4.85
N LYS A 122 -9.00 -3.01 4.59
CA LYS A 122 -10.20 -3.69 4.07
C LYS A 122 -10.92 -2.91 2.97
N ASP A 123 -11.35 -3.62 1.93
CA ASP A 123 -12.19 -3.08 0.85
C ASP A 123 -11.55 -1.87 0.14
N CYS A 124 -10.22 -1.83 0.07
CA CYS A 124 -9.50 -0.83 -0.72
C CYS A 124 -9.25 -1.36 -2.14
N SER A 125 -9.08 -0.46 -3.12
CA SER A 125 -8.67 -0.90 -4.47
C SER A 125 -7.26 -1.48 -4.45
N ILE A 126 -6.36 -0.82 -3.73
CA ILE A 126 -5.05 -1.33 -3.32
C ILE A 126 -5.00 -1.21 -1.81
N GLY A 127 -4.73 -2.30 -1.10
CA GLY A 127 -4.61 -2.24 0.35
C GLY A 127 -3.37 -1.47 0.77
N MET A 128 -2.23 -1.83 0.17
CA MET A 128 -0.95 -1.23 0.51
C MET A 128 -0.08 -1.06 -0.74
N GLN A 129 0.62 0.07 -0.86
CA GLN A 129 1.66 0.32 -1.83
C GLN A 129 2.88 0.91 -1.11
N THR A 130 3.99 0.18 -1.11
CA THR A 130 5.14 0.49 -0.25
C THR A 130 6.44 0.49 -1.02
N GLU A 131 7.22 1.56 -0.86
CA GLU A 131 8.56 1.73 -1.43
C GLU A 131 9.54 2.04 -0.28
N LEU A 132 10.65 1.30 -0.20
CA LEU A 132 11.72 1.57 0.79
C LEU A 132 11.26 1.47 2.26
N VAL A 133 10.22 0.69 2.53
CA VAL A 133 9.90 0.25 3.89
C VAL A 133 10.87 -0.90 4.22
N GLU A 134 11.28 -1.08 5.46
CA GLU A 134 12.20 -2.16 5.83
C GLU A 134 11.40 -3.41 6.23
N PHE A 135 10.46 -3.26 7.17
CA PHE A 135 9.67 -4.37 7.71
C PHE A 135 8.18 -4.18 7.47
N ILE A 136 7.55 -5.20 6.88
CA ILE A 136 6.10 -5.27 6.70
C ILE A 136 5.65 -6.63 7.21
N HIS A 137 4.93 -6.69 8.34
CA HIS A 137 4.54 -7.94 8.99
C HIS A 137 3.21 -7.83 9.75
N ASN A 138 2.56 -8.96 9.99
CA ASN A 138 1.31 -9.12 10.72
C ASN A 138 0.14 -8.28 10.17
N ASN A 139 0.17 -7.89 8.89
CA ASN A 139 -0.92 -7.14 8.30
C ASN A 139 -2.00 -8.06 7.73
N GLU A 140 -3.27 -7.70 7.93
CA GLU A 140 -4.43 -8.38 7.37
C GLU A 140 -5.06 -7.51 6.27
N LEU A 141 -4.93 -7.94 5.01
CA LEU A 141 -5.56 -7.32 3.85
C LEU A 141 -6.83 -8.10 3.48
N ILE A 142 -7.98 -7.45 3.48
CA ILE A 142 -9.30 -8.07 3.22
C ILE A 142 -9.92 -7.43 1.99
N ASN A 143 -10.24 -8.23 0.98
CA ASN A 143 -10.79 -7.80 -0.31
C ASN A 143 -9.90 -6.80 -1.05
N CYS A 144 -8.61 -6.75 -0.71
CA CYS A 144 -7.59 -5.92 -1.32
C CYS A 144 -6.22 -6.64 -1.31
N GLY A 145 -5.29 -6.19 -2.15
CA GLY A 145 -3.92 -6.72 -2.21
C GLY A 145 -2.85 -5.67 -1.89
N ILE A 146 -1.60 -6.11 -1.97
CA ILE A 146 -0.41 -5.26 -1.81
C ILE A 146 0.29 -5.05 -3.16
N VAL A 147 0.88 -3.88 -3.36
CA VAL A 147 1.75 -3.57 -4.50
C VAL A 147 3.13 -3.21 -3.96
N PRO A 148 4.12 -4.13 -4.02
CA PRO A 148 5.49 -3.79 -3.66
C PRO A 148 6.08 -2.76 -4.64
N GLY A 149 6.91 -1.87 -4.10
CA GLY A 149 7.67 -0.85 -4.81
C GLY A 149 9.09 -1.29 -5.19
N MET A 150 9.99 -0.32 -5.38
CA MET A 150 11.37 -0.54 -5.88
C MET A 150 12.23 -1.42 -4.98
N ILE A 151 12.15 -1.25 -3.66
CA ILE A 151 12.77 -2.16 -2.70
C ILE A 151 11.63 -2.92 -2.08
N ILE A 152 11.73 -4.23 -2.21
CA ILE A 152 10.86 -5.17 -1.54
C ILE A 152 11.47 -5.30 -0.16
N SER A 153 10.89 -4.56 0.79
CA SER A 153 10.98 -4.81 2.23
C SER A 153 10.96 -6.31 2.53
N ASP A 154 11.45 -6.69 3.70
CA ASP A 154 11.19 -7.99 4.30
C ASP A 154 9.67 -8.14 4.53
N TYR A 155 8.96 -8.56 3.49
CA TYR A 155 7.61 -9.09 3.58
C TYR A 155 7.77 -10.49 4.13
N ASP A 156 7.44 -10.65 5.40
CA ASP A 156 7.41 -11.98 5.97
C ASP A 156 6.07 -12.68 5.67
N SER A 157 6.04 -13.97 5.98
CA SER A 157 4.88 -14.83 5.80
C SER A 157 3.71 -14.53 6.75
N SER A 158 3.86 -13.57 7.67
CA SER A 158 2.81 -13.25 8.64
C SER A 158 1.74 -12.30 8.07
N ASN A 159 2.03 -11.62 6.95
CA ASN A 159 1.03 -10.86 6.22
C ASN A 159 0.06 -11.80 5.50
N THR A 160 -1.23 -11.45 5.56
CA THR A 160 -2.28 -12.22 4.89
C THR A 160 -3.11 -11.37 3.95
N VAL A 161 -3.51 -11.97 2.83
CA VAL A 161 -4.54 -11.45 1.93
C VAL A 161 -5.71 -12.43 1.98
N ASN A 162 -6.89 -11.95 2.35
CA ASN A 162 -8.10 -12.76 2.53
C ASN A 162 -7.88 -14.01 3.42
N GLY A 163 -7.11 -13.84 4.50
CA GLY A 163 -6.81 -14.91 5.46
C GLY A 163 -5.82 -15.97 4.98
N LYS A 164 -5.18 -15.78 3.82
CA LYS A 164 -4.11 -16.65 3.31
C LYS A 164 -2.79 -15.90 3.22
N PRO A 165 -1.64 -16.57 3.38
CA PRO A 165 -0.33 -15.91 3.27
C PRO A 165 -0.11 -15.33 1.87
N ILE A 166 0.77 -14.33 1.80
CA ILE A 166 1.29 -13.81 0.53
C ILE A 166 2.38 -14.76 0.03
N GLY A 167 2.31 -15.15 -1.24
CA GLY A 167 3.34 -15.98 -1.88
C GLY A 167 4.36 -15.10 -2.59
N LEU A 168 5.51 -14.87 -1.97
CA LEU A 168 6.62 -14.12 -2.55
C LEU A 168 7.66 -15.07 -3.13
N PHE A 169 7.91 -14.94 -4.43
CA PHE A 169 8.91 -15.73 -5.17
C PHE A 169 9.93 -14.78 -5.79
N TRP A 170 11.19 -14.92 -5.39
CA TRP A 170 12.27 -14.03 -5.81
C TRP A 170 13.33 -14.75 -6.61
N GLY A 171 13.64 -14.24 -7.81
CA GLY A 171 14.78 -14.71 -8.61
C GLY A 171 14.68 -16.18 -8.99
N VAL A 172 13.46 -16.74 -9.00
CA VAL A 172 13.25 -18.15 -9.30
C VAL A 172 12.97 -18.32 -10.78
N ASP A 173 13.82 -19.09 -11.45
CA ASP A 173 13.71 -19.35 -12.87
C ASP A 173 13.05 -20.70 -13.17
N ASN A 174 12.42 -20.79 -14.35
CA ASN A 174 11.83 -22.02 -14.89
C ASN A 174 10.74 -22.61 -13.97
N MET A 175 10.00 -21.76 -13.26
CA MET A 175 8.95 -22.17 -12.37
C MET A 175 7.64 -22.45 -13.13
N VAL A 176 6.96 -23.54 -12.78
CA VAL A 176 5.59 -23.82 -13.22
C VAL A 176 4.66 -23.71 -12.03
N PHE A 177 3.69 -22.80 -12.11
CA PHE A 177 2.66 -22.62 -11.09
C PHE A 177 1.31 -23.10 -11.63
N THR A 178 0.65 -23.97 -10.86
CA THR A 178 -0.68 -24.50 -11.17
C THR A 178 -1.72 -23.98 -10.18
N GLN A 179 -3.01 -24.23 -10.44
CA GLN A 179 -4.08 -23.91 -9.49
C GLN A 179 -3.85 -24.49 -8.10
N VAL A 180 -3.30 -25.69 -8.00
CA VAL A 180 -3.06 -26.36 -6.71
C VAL A 180 -2.11 -25.52 -5.87
N ASN A 181 -0.99 -25.08 -6.46
CA ASN A 181 -0.02 -24.23 -5.79
C ASN A 181 -0.59 -22.82 -5.51
N ALA A 182 -1.29 -22.23 -6.49
CA ALA A 182 -1.88 -20.90 -6.36
C ALA A 182 -2.93 -20.79 -5.27
N SER A 183 -3.72 -21.85 -5.06
CA SER A 183 -4.82 -21.85 -4.09
C SER A 183 -4.40 -21.67 -2.63
N GLN A 184 -3.12 -21.87 -2.31
CA GLN A 184 -2.56 -21.72 -0.96
C GLN A 184 -2.35 -20.26 -0.55
N TYR A 185 -2.26 -19.36 -1.53
CA TYR A 185 -1.89 -17.97 -1.31
C TYR A 185 -3.10 -17.05 -1.49
N GLY A 186 -3.09 -15.94 -0.75
CA GLY A 186 -4.07 -14.86 -0.91
C GLY A 186 -3.75 -13.96 -2.09
N GLN A 187 -2.46 -13.81 -2.36
CA GLN A 187 -1.88 -13.08 -3.48
C GLN A 187 -0.52 -13.70 -3.82
N LEU A 188 -0.17 -13.74 -5.10
CA LEU A 188 1.14 -14.17 -5.59
C LEU A 188 1.95 -12.97 -6.09
N LEU A 189 3.21 -12.90 -5.66
CA LEU A 189 4.19 -11.90 -6.06
C LEU A 189 5.41 -12.61 -6.64
N PHE A 190 5.68 -12.39 -7.92
CA PHE A 190 6.86 -12.91 -8.61
C PHE A 190 7.81 -11.76 -8.94
N VAL A 191 9.03 -11.85 -8.44
CA VAL A 191 10.04 -10.80 -8.48
C VAL A 191 11.26 -11.31 -9.19
N ALA A 192 11.68 -10.63 -10.26
CA ALA A 192 12.90 -10.98 -10.97
C ALA A 192 12.98 -12.48 -11.37
N CYS A 193 11.81 -13.13 -11.56
CA CYS A 193 11.70 -14.52 -12.02
C CYS A 193 11.77 -14.58 -13.54
N ALA A 194 12.50 -15.54 -14.11
CA ALA A 194 12.48 -15.83 -15.55
C ALA A 194 11.77 -17.14 -15.88
N ASN A 195 11.28 -17.27 -17.12
CA ASN A 195 10.66 -18.48 -17.66
C ASN A 195 9.51 -19.05 -16.79
N LEU A 196 8.69 -18.17 -16.22
CA LEU A 196 7.52 -18.54 -15.41
C LEU A 196 6.37 -19.05 -16.30
N THR A 197 5.84 -20.23 -16.00
CA THR A 197 4.61 -20.75 -16.60
C THR A 197 3.49 -20.75 -15.56
N LEU A 198 2.46 -19.94 -15.79
CA LEU A 198 1.23 -19.95 -15.00
C LEU A 198 0.16 -20.71 -15.77
N SER A 199 -0.33 -21.82 -15.20
CA SER A 199 -1.26 -22.71 -15.91
C SER A 199 -2.49 -23.04 -15.08
N ASN A 200 -3.66 -23.00 -15.72
CA ASN A 200 -4.96 -23.34 -15.14
C ASN A 200 -5.32 -22.56 -13.85
N ILE A 201 -4.81 -21.32 -13.69
CA ILE A 201 -5.08 -20.52 -12.48
C ILE A 201 -6.42 -19.80 -12.59
N HIS A 202 -7.24 -19.89 -11.54
CA HIS A 202 -8.51 -19.18 -11.40
C HIS A 202 -8.41 -18.08 -10.33
N ILE A 203 -8.56 -16.84 -10.75
CA ILE A 203 -8.63 -15.67 -9.86
C ILE A 203 -10.10 -15.29 -9.67
N THR A 204 -10.60 -15.40 -8.45
CA THR A 204 -12.01 -15.11 -8.12
C THR A 204 -12.13 -13.88 -7.22
N LYS A 205 -13.28 -13.21 -7.28
CA LYS A 205 -13.61 -12.16 -6.31
C LYS A 205 -13.75 -12.75 -4.89
N PRO A 206 -13.51 -11.95 -3.83
CA PRO A 206 -13.02 -10.58 -3.84
C PRO A 206 -11.47 -10.54 -3.84
N CYS A 207 -10.89 -10.21 -4.99
CA CYS A 207 -9.46 -10.10 -5.16
C CYS A 207 -9.20 -8.82 -5.94
N SER A 208 -8.53 -7.84 -5.32
CA SER A 208 -8.15 -6.63 -6.04
C SER A 208 -6.88 -6.84 -6.86
N ILE A 209 -5.95 -7.68 -6.35
CA ILE A 209 -4.73 -8.11 -7.03
C ILE A 209 -4.48 -9.59 -6.71
N GLY A 210 -4.53 -10.45 -7.73
CA GLY A 210 -4.35 -11.90 -7.54
C GLY A 210 -2.92 -12.35 -7.78
N ILE A 211 -2.31 -11.86 -8.86
CA ILE A 211 -0.96 -12.19 -9.29
C ILE A 211 -0.28 -10.89 -9.71
N GLN A 212 0.92 -10.65 -9.22
CA GLN A 212 1.76 -9.55 -9.66
C GLN A 212 3.11 -10.08 -10.14
N LEU A 213 3.53 -9.62 -11.32
CA LEU A 213 4.81 -9.91 -11.93
C LEU A 213 5.56 -8.59 -12.07
N TYR A 214 6.80 -8.52 -11.59
CA TYR A 214 7.59 -7.30 -11.76
C TYR A 214 9.09 -7.61 -11.82
N SER A 215 9.77 -6.78 -12.61
CA SER A 215 11.22 -6.78 -12.76
C SER A 215 11.76 -5.59 -11.97
N LEU A 216 12.79 -5.82 -11.17
CA LEU A 216 13.56 -4.74 -10.56
C LEU A 216 14.56 -4.25 -11.61
N SER A 217 14.36 -3.03 -12.11
CA SER A 217 15.42 -2.33 -12.81
C SER A 217 16.47 -1.93 -11.77
N LEU A 218 17.61 -2.61 -11.79
CA LEU A 218 18.82 -2.16 -11.08
C LEU A 218 19.18 -0.77 -11.64
N PHE A 219 19.01 0.27 -10.82
CA PHE A 219 19.51 1.62 -11.08
C PHE A 219 20.80 1.84 -10.31
#